data_AF-A0AA97FER9-F1
#
_entry.id   AF-A0AA97FER9-F1
#
_cell.length_a   1.000
_cell.length_b   1.000
_cell.length_c   1.000
_cell.angle_alpha   90.00
_cell.angle_beta   90.00
_cell.angle_gamma   90.00
#
_symmetry.space_group_name_H-M   'P 1'
#
loop_
_entity.id
_entity.type
_entity.pdbx_description
1 polymer ?
#
loop_
_entity_poly.entity_id
_entity_poly.type
_entity_poly.pdbx_seq_one_letter_code
_entity_poly.pdbx_strand_id
1 'polypeptide(L)'
;MVKLPDKKSLEGLSKKVGEAVKLPEKPEDKEIAETNDSQTASVPNGLSEEEINKIREEERKKIEQERIEKEKAEKAKKYEEIEAEKRKEEERILEERKKQEELEKLEKERQAEEAIKEKEREEWKKEEERKKTEDEKKRQEIEKEILRKQKEEAKAAKKGGHLVRNIGIVVLLIAVILVAGYISLITGNDNIEAYGYPLSYSAQYDVLMPDSKEVSFGGIPVSAVTSGDSTILKIGNDRQSINKGETKTFQPKHITIKMFGMSVYDSDYQVTATYRGIVTNRIDLLMTIKTSAPIQQWLAKIMTPGGVAITPV
;
A
#
# COMPACT_ATOMS: atom_id res chain seq x y z
N MET A 1 4.18 -26.08 -4.16
CA MET A 1 3.98 -26.41 -5.60
C MET A 1 2.66 -25.81 -6.05
N VAL A 2 2.70 -24.60 -6.61
CA VAL A 2 1.50 -23.91 -7.11
C VAL A 2 1.39 -24.24 -8.60
N LYS A 3 0.26 -24.84 -9.00
CA LYS A 3 -0.02 -25.20 -10.40
C LYS A 3 -0.21 -23.91 -11.21
N LEU A 4 0.62 -23.75 -12.24
CA LEU A 4 0.46 -22.74 -13.29
C LEU A 4 -0.82 -23.02 -14.10
N PRO A 5 -1.54 -21.97 -14.53
CA PRO A 5 -2.74 -22.14 -15.36
C PRO A 5 -2.39 -22.58 -16.79
N ASP A 6 -3.31 -23.36 -17.37
CA ASP A 6 -3.19 -24.01 -18.67
C ASP A 6 -3.09 -23.03 -19.85
N LYS A 7 -2.22 -23.37 -20.82
CA LYS A 7 -1.93 -22.61 -22.05
C LYS A 7 -3.13 -22.42 -23.00
N LYS A 8 -4.30 -22.97 -22.70
CA LYS A 8 -5.51 -22.87 -23.56
C LYS A 8 -6.36 -21.62 -23.33
N SER A 9 -6.13 -20.83 -22.28
CA SER A 9 -6.90 -19.61 -22.04
C SER A 9 -6.34 -18.35 -22.71
N LEU A 10 -5.21 -18.44 -23.42
CA LEU A 10 -4.57 -17.29 -24.10
C LEU A 10 -4.87 -17.19 -25.60
N GLU A 11 -5.48 -18.21 -26.23
CA GLU A 11 -5.84 -18.18 -27.65
C GLU A 11 -7.13 -17.38 -27.96
N GLY A 12 -7.85 -16.92 -26.93
CA GLY A 12 -9.07 -16.11 -27.08
C GLY A 12 -8.85 -14.61 -27.26
N LEU A 13 -7.65 -14.10 -26.97
CA LEU A 13 -7.35 -12.65 -26.97
C LEU A 13 -6.62 -12.16 -28.23
N SER A 14 -6.08 -13.04 -29.06
CA SER A 14 -5.42 -12.67 -30.33
C SER A 14 -6.38 -12.58 -31.53
N LYS A 15 -7.66 -12.95 -31.38
CA LYS A 15 -8.63 -12.98 -32.50
C LYS A 15 -9.50 -11.74 -32.67
N LYS A 16 -9.27 -10.67 -31.88
CA LYS A 16 -10.11 -9.45 -31.88
C LYS A 16 -9.38 -8.14 -32.20
N VAL A 17 -8.16 -8.20 -32.75
CA VAL A 17 -7.39 -7.01 -33.18
C VAL A 17 -7.12 -7.02 -34.70
N GLY A 18 -7.80 -7.90 -35.44
CA GLY A 18 -7.62 -8.06 -36.89
C GLY A 18 -8.61 -7.30 -37.79
N GLU A 19 -9.42 -6.38 -37.25
CA GLU A 19 -10.52 -5.78 -38.03
C GLU A 19 -10.76 -4.30 -37.68
N ALA A 20 -9.73 -3.45 -37.79
CA ALA A 20 -9.90 -2.00 -37.84
C ALA A 20 -8.61 -1.26 -38.25
N VAL A 21 -7.98 -1.65 -39.36
CA VAL A 21 -7.07 -0.75 -40.08
C VAL A 21 -7.44 -0.80 -41.54
N LYS A 22 -8.57 -0.13 -41.86
CA LYS A 22 -8.82 0.37 -43.21
C LYS A 22 -7.71 1.37 -43.50
N LEU A 23 -6.71 0.93 -44.25
CA LEU A 23 -5.82 1.81 -44.99
C LEU A 23 -6.70 2.81 -45.76
N PRO A 24 -6.44 4.13 -45.68
CA PRO A 24 -7.06 5.05 -46.61
C PRO A 24 -6.68 4.60 -48.02
N GLU A 25 -7.71 4.42 -48.84
CA GLU A 25 -7.61 4.10 -50.25
C GLU A 25 -6.64 5.07 -50.93
N LYS A 26 -5.91 4.53 -51.91
CA LYS A 26 -5.16 5.29 -52.93
C LYS A 26 -5.89 6.59 -53.22
N PRO A 27 -5.21 7.75 -53.27
CA PRO A 27 -5.81 8.92 -53.88
C PRO A 27 -6.21 8.52 -55.29
N GLU A 28 -7.53 8.53 -55.51
CA GLU A 28 -8.15 8.39 -56.81
C GLU A 28 -7.40 9.29 -57.79
N ASP A 29 -7.13 8.70 -58.96
CA ASP A 29 -6.77 9.40 -60.17
C ASP A 29 -7.78 10.53 -60.38
N LYS A 30 -7.46 11.72 -59.88
CA LYS A 30 -8.09 12.95 -60.36
C LYS A 30 -7.63 13.07 -61.80
N GLU A 31 -8.54 12.69 -62.69
CA GLU A 31 -8.65 13.24 -64.04
C GLU A 31 -8.20 14.69 -63.98
N ILE A 32 -6.98 14.92 -64.44
CA ILE A 32 -6.54 16.24 -64.85
C ILE A 32 -7.42 16.50 -66.07
N ALA A 33 -8.50 17.23 -65.86
CA ALA A 33 -9.24 17.83 -66.93
C ALA A 33 -8.23 18.55 -67.82
N GLU A 34 -8.02 18.00 -69.01
CA GLU A 34 -7.41 18.70 -70.13
C GLU A 34 -8.27 19.94 -70.40
N THR A 35 -7.95 21.04 -69.72
CA THR A 35 -8.28 22.36 -70.23
C THR A 35 -7.42 22.56 -71.46
N ASN A 36 -7.97 22.11 -72.58
CA ASN A 36 -7.68 22.58 -73.93
C ASN A 36 -7.90 24.10 -73.99
N ASP A 37 -6.99 24.87 -73.42
CA ASP A 37 -6.77 26.24 -73.86
C ASP A 37 -5.67 26.16 -74.91
N SER A 38 -6.11 25.95 -76.15
CA SER A 38 -5.33 26.28 -77.34
C SER A 38 -5.16 27.81 -77.39
N GLN A 39 -4.31 28.36 -76.52
CA GLN A 39 -3.66 29.62 -76.82
C GLN A 39 -2.61 29.31 -77.88
N THR A 40 -3.02 29.50 -79.14
CA THR A 40 -2.13 29.73 -80.26
C THR A 40 -1.16 30.84 -79.86
N ALA A 41 0.01 30.44 -79.36
CA ALA A 41 1.17 31.30 -79.27
C ALA A 41 1.48 31.73 -80.70
N SER A 42 1.12 32.97 -81.00
CA SER A 42 1.55 33.69 -82.18
C SER A 42 3.06 33.54 -82.31
N VAL A 43 3.47 32.80 -83.34
CA VAL A 43 4.85 32.72 -83.79
C VAL A 43 5.36 34.16 -83.95
N PRO A 44 6.41 34.57 -83.23
CA PRO A 44 7.08 35.83 -83.51
C PRO A 44 7.64 35.70 -84.93
N ASN A 45 7.11 36.51 -85.85
CA ASN A 45 7.64 36.64 -87.20
C ASN A 45 9.15 36.94 -87.11
N GLY A 46 10.00 35.98 -87.50
CA GLY A 46 11.42 36.24 -87.75
C GLY A 46 12.47 35.21 -87.29
N LEU A 47 12.10 34.04 -86.74
CA LEU A 47 13.09 33.01 -86.35
C LEU A 47 13.07 31.82 -87.32
N SER A 48 14.26 31.33 -87.69
CA SER A 48 14.45 30.23 -88.64
C SER A 48 14.11 28.87 -88.02
N GLU A 49 13.70 27.88 -88.83
CA GLU A 49 13.36 26.52 -88.35
C GLU A 49 14.49 25.84 -87.55
N GLU A 50 15.75 26.19 -87.81
CA GLU A 50 16.91 25.70 -87.06
C GLU A 50 16.94 26.21 -85.61
N GLU A 51 16.55 27.47 -85.38
CA GLU A 51 16.53 28.07 -84.04
C GLU A 51 15.41 27.47 -83.18
N ILE A 52 14.26 27.17 -83.78
CA ILE A 52 13.13 26.50 -83.10
C ILE A 52 13.53 25.09 -82.65
N ASN A 53 14.26 24.35 -83.49
CA ASN A 53 14.72 23.01 -83.13
C ASN A 53 15.78 23.05 -82.02
N LYS A 54 16.66 24.06 -82.02
CA LYS A 54 17.67 24.25 -80.97
C LYS A 54 17.05 24.55 -79.60
N ILE A 55 16.01 25.40 -79.57
CA ILE A 55 15.25 25.71 -78.35
C ILE A 55 14.57 24.45 -77.80
N ARG A 56 13.92 23.63 -78.65
CA ARG A 56 13.31 22.36 -78.21
C ARG A 56 14.34 21.36 -77.68
N GLU A 57 15.54 21.31 -78.25
CA GLU A 57 16.59 20.39 -77.80
C GLU A 57 17.18 20.82 -76.45
N GLU A 58 17.37 22.13 -76.23
CA GLU A 58 17.77 22.68 -74.93
C GLU A 58 16.69 22.47 -73.86
N GLU A 59 15.42 22.64 -74.22
CA GLU A 59 14.29 22.41 -73.32
C GLU A 59 14.19 20.93 -72.89
N ARG A 60 14.42 19.99 -73.82
CA ARG A 60 14.51 18.55 -73.50
C ARG A 60 15.67 18.23 -72.57
N LYS A 61 16.85 18.80 -72.80
CA LYS A 61 18.02 18.61 -71.92
C LYS A 61 17.77 19.16 -70.51
N LYS A 62 17.08 20.29 -70.40
CA LYS A 62 16.70 20.88 -69.12
C LYS A 62 15.72 20.00 -68.35
N ILE A 63 14.69 19.46 -69.03
CA ILE A 63 13.72 18.52 -68.43
C ILE A 63 14.40 17.22 -67.99
N GLU A 64 15.33 16.68 -68.79
CA GLU A 64 16.10 15.48 -68.44
C GLU A 64 16.98 15.73 -67.21
N GLN A 65 17.68 16.87 -67.13
CA GLN A 65 18.49 17.25 -65.98
C GLN A 65 17.64 17.42 -64.72
N GLU A 66 16.49 18.10 -64.81
CA GLU A 66 15.58 18.27 -63.67
C GLU A 66 15.03 16.92 -63.18
N ARG A 67 14.75 15.98 -64.09
CA ARG A 67 14.33 14.62 -63.74
C ARG A 67 15.42 13.86 -62.99
N ILE A 68 16.66 13.93 -63.47
CA ILE A 68 17.82 13.29 -62.82
C ILE A 68 18.08 13.89 -61.44
N GLU A 69 17.97 15.21 -61.28
CA GLU A 69 18.13 15.88 -59.99
C GLU A 69 17.02 15.51 -59.01
N LYS A 70 15.75 15.45 -59.47
CA LYS A 70 14.63 14.96 -58.65
C LYS A 70 14.83 13.52 -58.21
N GLU A 71 15.27 12.63 -59.11
CA GLU A 71 15.53 11.22 -58.77
C GLU A 71 16.68 11.09 -57.76
N LYS A 72 17.76 11.87 -57.90
CA LYS A 72 18.85 11.92 -56.93
C LYS A 72 18.40 12.45 -55.57
N ALA A 73 17.59 13.50 -55.55
CA ALA A 73 17.05 14.06 -54.31
C ALA A 73 16.09 13.08 -53.60
N GLU A 74 15.28 12.34 -54.35
CA GLU A 74 14.39 11.32 -53.79
C GLU A 74 15.19 10.14 -53.21
N LYS A 75 16.25 9.68 -53.91
CA LYS A 75 17.14 8.64 -53.40
C LYS A 75 17.89 9.09 -52.14
N ALA A 76 18.34 10.33 -52.07
CA ALA A 76 18.98 10.90 -50.89
C ALA A 76 18.02 10.92 -49.69
N LYS A 77 16.78 11.38 -49.88
CA LYS A 77 15.75 11.37 -48.83
C LYS A 77 15.43 9.96 -48.32
N LYS A 78 15.29 8.98 -49.22
CA LYS A 78 15.07 7.58 -48.84
C LYS A 78 16.23 7.01 -48.02
N TYR A 79 17.47 7.39 -48.34
CA TYR A 79 18.64 6.95 -47.59
C TYR A 79 18.68 7.55 -46.18
N GLU A 80 18.39 8.86 -46.06
CA GLU A 80 18.28 9.54 -44.75
C GLU A 80 17.17 8.95 -43.88
N GLU A 81 16.02 8.61 -44.47
CA GLU A 81 14.90 7.99 -43.76
C GLU A 81 15.28 6.61 -43.21
N ILE A 82 15.95 5.77 -44.02
CA ILE A 82 16.45 4.45 -43.59
C ILE A 82 17.49 4.58 -42.47
N GLU A 83 18.39 5.57 -42.55
CA GLU A 83 19.38 5.79 -41.50
C GLU A 83 18.74 6.29 -40.20
N ALA A 84 17.74 7.17 -40.29
CA ALA A 84 16.98 7.65 -39.15
C ALA A 84 16.17 6.52 -38.48
N GLU A 85 15.59 5.61 -39.26
CA GLU A 85 14.87 4.44 -38.75
C GLU A 85 15.81 3.48 -38.02
N LYS A 86 16.99 3.18 -38.60
CA LYS A 86 18.01 2.35 -37.93
C LYS A 86 18.47 2.93 -36.61
N ARG A 87 18.73 4.24 -36.54
CA ARG A 87 19.12 4.90 -35.29
C ARG A 87 18.03 4.81 -34.22
N LYS A 88 16.76 4.96 -34.61
CA LYS A 88 15.62 4.80 -33.68
C LYS A 88 15.49 3.35 -33.20
N GLU A 89 15.73 2.37 -34.07
CA GLU A 89 15.71 0.96 -33.69
C GLU A 89 16.83 0.61 -32.72
N GLU A 90 18.06 1.08 -32.97
CA GLU A 90 19.20 0.91 -32.05
C GLU A 90 18.94 1.55 -30.68
N GLU A 91 18.34 2.74 -30.65
CA GLU A 91 17.97 3.41 -29.40
C GLU A 91 16.93 2.62 -28.61
N ARG A 92 15.92 2.05 -29.28
CA ARG A 92 14.91 1.18 -28.64
C ARG A 92 15.54 -0.08 -28.05
N ILE A 93 16.45 -0.73 -28.78
CA ILE A 93 17.16 -1.93 -28.30
C ILE A 93 18.01 -1.59 -27.07
N LEU A 94 18.67 -0.42 -27.07
CA LEU A 94 19.46 0.03 -25.92
C LEU A 94 18.59 0.32 -24.69
N GLU A 95 17.43 0.94 -24.88
CA GLU A 95 16.48 1.20 -23.80
C GLU A 95 15.91 -0.09 -23.22
N GLU A 96 15.56 -1.06 -24.07
CA GLU A 96 15.06 -2.37 -23.65
C GLU A 96 16.11 -3.14 -22.85
N ARG A 97 17.38 -3.10 -23.29
CA ARG A 97 18.50 -3.70 -22.54
C ARG A 97 18.70 -3.06 -21.18
N LYS A 98 18.62 -1.72 -21.08
CA LYS A 98 18.71 -1.02 -19.79
C LYS A 98 17.59 -1.42 -18.83
N LYS A 99 16.36 -1.56 -19.35
CA LYS A 99 15.22 -2.04 -18.55
C LYS A 99 15.42 -3.48 -18.07
N GLN A 100 15.98 -4.36 -18.90
CA GLN A 100 16.30 -5.73 -18.49
C GLN A 100 17.39 -5.77 -17.40
N GLU A 101 18.45 -4.98 -17.54
CA GLU A 101 19.52 -4.90 -16.53
C GLU A 101 19.01 -4.33 -15.19
N GLU A 102 18.11 -3.34 -15.23
CA GLU A 102 17.48 -2.78 -14.03
C GLU A 102 16.56 -3.81 -13.33
N LEU A 103 15.77 -4.56 -14.10
CA LEU A 103 14.92 -5.63 -13.57
C LEU A 103 15.74 -6.75 -12.93
N GLU A 104 16.84 -7.17 -13.57
CA GLU A 104 17.73 -8.19 -13.01
C GLU A 104 18.39 -7.72 -11.71
N LYS A 105 18.78 -6.44 -11.63
CA LYS A 105 19.33 -5.85 -10.41
C LYS A 105 18.31 -5.84 -9.27
N LEU A 106 17.06 -5.46 -9.57
CA LEU A 106 15.96 -5.45 -8.60
C LEU A 106 15.64 -6.88 -8.11
N GLU A 107 15.66 -7.87 -8.99
CA GLU A 107 15.42 -9.26 -8.61
C GLU A 107 16.55 -9.79 -7.70
N LYS A 108 17.81 -9.49 -8.01
CA LYS A 108 18.96 -9.84 -7.15
C LYS A 108 18.87 -9.18 -5.77
N GLU A 109 18.43 -7.94 -5.69
CA GLU A 109 18.22 -7.23 -4.43
C GLU A 109 17.13 -7.89 -3.58
N ARG A 110 15.99 -8.24 -4.20
CA ARG A 110 14.91 -8.98 -3.53
C ARG A 110 15.35 -10.35 -3.02
N GLN A 111 16.10 -11.10 -3.83
CA GLN A 111 16.64 -12.40 -3.42
C GLN A 111 17.63 -12.26 -2.25
N ALA A 112 18.47 -11.21 -2.26
CA ALA A 112 19.38 -10.93 -1.14
C ALA A 112 18.62 -10.56 0.14
N GLU A 113 17.57 -9.73 0.05
CA GLU A 113 16.72 -9.37 1.19
C GLU A 113 15.97 -10.59 1.76
N GLU A 114 15.44 -11.46 0.90
CA GLU A 114 14.78 -12.70 1.32
C GLU A 114 15.77 -13.66 2.02
N ALA A 115 17.00 -13.77 1.52
CA ALA A 115 18.05 -14.58 2.14
C ALA A 115 18.47 -14.03 3.52
N ILE A 116 18.50 -12.71 3.69
CA ILE A 116 18.76 -12.08 5.00
C ILE A 116 17.61 -12.39 5.96
N LYS A 117 16.36 -12.20 5.54
CA LYS A 117 15.17 -12.52 6.34
C LYS A 117 15.06 -14.00 6.69
N GLU A 118 15.55 -14.90 5.85
CA GLU A 118 15.61 -16.33 6.15
C GLU A 118 16.66 -16.63 7.23
N LYS A 119 17.86 -16.05 7.13
CA LYS A 119 18.91 -16.17 8.16
C LYS A 119 18.45 -15.63 9.52
N GLU A 120 17.81 -14.46 9.56
CA GLU A 120 17.25 -13.90 10.81
C GLU A 120 16.20 -14.83 11.43
N ARG A 121 15.34 -15.45 10.59
CA ARG A 121 14.34 -16.43 11.05
C ARG A 121 14.97 -17.70 11.59
N GLU A 122 16.06 -18.18 11.00
CA GLU A 122 16.81 -19.33 11.52
C GLU A 122 17.52 -19.02 12.84
N GLU A 123 18.13 -17.85 12.97
CA GLU A 123 18.77 -17.41 14.22
C GLU A 123 17.75 -17.27 15.34
N TRP A 124 16.59 -16.66 15.07
CA TRP A 124 15.50 -16.58 16.03
C TRP A 124 15.00 -17.95 16.49
N LYS A 125 14.86 -18.92 15.56
CA LYS A 125 14.47 -20.30 15.93
C LYS A 125 15.51 -20.97 16.82
N LYS A 126 16.80 -20.79 16.53
CA LYS A 126 17.89 -21.33 17.35
C LYS A 126 17.91 -20.68 18.74
N GLU A 127 17.66 -19.37 18.83
CA GLU A 127 17.56 -18.67 20.11
C GLU A 127 16.33 -19.12 20.92
N GLU A 128 15.19 -19.32 20.26
CA GLU A 128 13.97 -19.83 20.91
C GLU A 128 14.16 -21.26 21.44
N GLU A 129 14.85 -22.15 20.71
CA GLU A 129 15.22 -23.48 21.19
C GLU A 129 16.19 -23.42 22.37
N ARG A 130 17.19 -22.54 22.34
CA ARG A 130 18.09 -22.32 23.49
C ARG A 130 17.31 -21.84 24.71
N LYS A 131 16.37 -20.90 24.53
CA LYS A 131 15.53 -20.41 25.62
C LYS A 131 14.62 -21.50 26.18
N LYS A 132 13.99 -22.32 25.32
CA LYS A 132 13.17 -23.46 25.75
C LYS A 132 13.98 -24.48 26.55
N THR A 133 15.19 -24.82 26.09
CA THR A 133 16.05 -25.78 26.81
C THR A 133 16.58 -25.21 28.14
N GLU A 134 16.88 -23.91 28.22
CA GLU A 134 17.21 -23.26 29.48
C GLU A 134 16.03 -23.20 30.45
N ASP A 135 14.83 -22.88 29.96
CA ASP A 135 13.61 -22.85 30.77
C ASP A 135 13.22 -24.26 31.24
N GLU A 136 13.44 -25.29 30.43
CA GLU A 136 13.23 -26.69 30.83
C GLU A 136 14.24 -27.12 31.89
N LYS A 137 15.52 -26.75 31.76
CA LYS A 137 16.53 -26.99 32.81
C LYS A 137 16.15 -26.30 34.12
N LYS A 138 15.71 -25.03 34.07
CA LYS A 138 15.23 -24.30 35.25
C LYS A 138 14.00 -24.97 35.86
N ARG A 139 13.05 -25.45 35.04
CA ARG A 139 11.89 -26.21 35.53
C ARG A 139 12.32 -27.51 36.22
N GLN A 140 13.26 -28.25 35.66
CA GLN A 140 13.78 -29.48 36.28
C GLN A 140 14.53 -29.19 37.58
N GLU A 141 15.29 -28.09 37.67
CA GLU A 141 15.95 -27.66 38.91
C GLU A 141 14.93 -27.26 39.98
N ILE A 142 13.92 -26.47 39.61
CA ILE A 142 12.82 -26.09 40.51
C ILE A 142 12.05 -27.33 40.97
N GLU A 143 11.76 -28.28 40.08
CA GLU A 143 11.06 -29.52 40.42
C GLU A 143 11.90 -30.38 41.37
N LYS A 144 13.21 -30.51 41.14
CA LYS A 144 14.12 -31.19 42.07
C LYS A 144 14.19 -30.48 43.42
N GLU A 145 14.18 -29.15 43.45
CA GLU A 145 14.18 -28.37 44.68
C GLU A 145 12.85 -28.50 45.44
N ILE A 146 11.72 -28.46 44.75
CA ILE A 146 10.38 -28.73 45.30
C ILE A 146 10.32 -30.16 45.84
N LEU A 147 10.84 -31.16 45.13
CA LEU A 147 10.86 -32.54 45.60
C LEU A 147 11.75 -32.71 46.84
N ARG A 148 12.88 -31.98 46.91
CA ARG A 148 13.75 -31.99 48.10
C ARG A 148 13.07 -31.31 49.29
N LYS A 149 12.44 -30.15 49.07
CA LYS A 149 11.61 -29.45 50.06
C LYS A 149 10.43 -30.30 50.50
N GLN A 150 9.72 -30.97 49.60
CA GLN A 150 8.64 -31.90 49.94
C GLN A 150 9.13 -33.12 50.70
N LYS A 151 10.34 -33.65 50.44
CA LYS A 151 10.93 -34.73 51.25
C LYS A 151 11.35 -34.24 52.65
N GLU A 152 11.84 -33.01 52.77
CA GLU A 152 12.14 -32.36 54.06
C GLU A 152 10.84 -32.03 54.83
N GLU A 153 9.85 -31.49 54.13
CA GLU A 153 8.51 -31.20 54.65
C GLU A 153 7.73 -32.46 54.96
N ALA A 154 7.86 -33.56 54.22
CA ALA A 154 7.24 -34.84 54.57
C ALA A 154 7.89 -35.46 55.83
N LYS A 155 9.18 -35.21 56.05
CA LYS A 155 9.85 -35.54 57.32
C LYS A 155 9.36 -34.63 58.46
N ALA A 156 9.06 -33.35 58.18
CA ALA A 156 8.48 -32.42 59.16
C ALA A 156 6.95 -32.61 59.39
N ALA A 157 6.21 -33.05 58.37
CA ALA A 157 4.76 -33.19 58.33
C ALA A 157 4.25 -34.50 58.95
N LYS A 158 5.16 -35.39 59.38
CA LYS A 158 4.86 -36.38 60.42
C LYS A 158 4.33 -35.76 61.73
N LYS A 159 4.28 -34.41 61.86
CA LYS A 159 3.71 -33.69 63.00
C LYS A 159 2.56 -32.70 62.70
N GLY A 160 1.98 -32.61 61.49
CA GLY A 160 0.91 -31.60 61.29
C GLY A 160 0.15 -31.64 59.97
N GLY A 161 -0.70 -32.65 59.77
CA GLY A 161 -1.37 -32.94 58.49
C GLY A 161 -2.64 -32.15 58.13
N HIS A 162 -3.15 -31.24 58.98
CA HIS A 162 -4.45 -30.61 58.73
C HIS A 162 -4.41 -29.12 58.35
N LEU A 163 -3.34 -28.38 58.63
CA LEU A 163 -3.30 -26.93 58.37
C LEU A 163 -2.87 -26.59 56.92
N VAL A 164 -1.92 -27.33 56.36
CA VAL A 164 -1.29 -27.02 55.05
C VAL A 164 -2.27 -27.24 53.89
N ARG A 165 -3.16 -28.25 54.01
CA ARG A 165 -4.19 -28.55 53.01
C ARG A 165 -5.21 -27.41 52.86
N ASN A 166 -5.58 -26.75 53.96
CA ASN A 166 -6.54 -25.66 53.93
C ASN A 166 -5.93 -24.38 53.33
N ILE A 167 -4.65 -24.10 53.63
CA ILE A 167 -3.93 -22.95 53.08
C ILE A 167 -3.73 -23.09 51.56
N GLY A 168 -3.36 -24.28 51.08
CA GLY A 168 -3.22 -24.53 49.64
C GLY A 168 -4.52 -24.32 48.85
N ILE A 169 -5.66 -24.73 49.41
CA ILE A 169 -6.97 -24.54 48.79
C ILE A 169 -7.35 -23.05 48.73
N VAL A 170 -7.06 -22.29 49.79
CA VAL A 170 -7.34 -20.84 49.83
C VAL A 170 -6.49 -20.08 48.81
N VAL A 171 -5.20 -20.40 48.68
CA VAL A 171 -4.32 -19.77 47.69
C VAL A 171 -4.74 -20.09 46.26
N LEU A 172 -5.16 -21.34 45.99
CA LEU A 172 -5.71 -21.73 44.69
C LEU A 172 -7.01 -20.98 44.36
N LEU A 173 -7.92 -20.84 45.33
CA LEU A 173 -9.16 -20.08 45.17
C LEU A 173 -8.90 -18.60 44.87
N ILE A 174 -7.96 -17.97 45.59
CA ILE A 174 -7.56 -16.59 45.34
C ILE A 174 -6.96 -16.46 43.92
N ALA A 175 -6.11 -17.40 43.51
CA ALA A 175 -5.56 -17.40 42.16
C ALA A 175 -6.64 -17.55 41.08
N VAL A 176 -7.63 -18.42 41.28
CA VAL A 176 -8.76 -18.59 40.35
C VAL A 176 -9.64 -17.34 40.31
N ILE A 177 -9.90 -16.69 41.44
CA ILE A 177 -10.64 -15.41 41.50
C ILE A 177 -9.88 -14.30 40.78
N LEU A 178 -8.56 -14.23 40.93
CA LEU A 178 -7.73 -13.24 40.23
C LEU A 178 -7.71 -13.49 38.71
N VAL A 179 -7.63 -14.74 38.27
CA VAL A 179 -7.66 -15.10 36.84
C VAL A 179 -9.05 -14.87 36.24
N ALA A 180 -10.11 -15.27 36.94
CA ALA A 180 -11.49 -15.01 36.52
C ALA A 180 -11.80 -13.50 36.50
N GLY A 181 -11.29 -12.75 37.48
CA GLY A 181 -11.37 -11.30 37.52
C GLY A 181 -10.65 -10.63 36.35
N TYR A 182 -9.47 -11.13 36.00
CA TYR A 182 -8.71 -10.64 34.85
C TYR A 182 -9.42 -10.93 33.52
N ILE A 183 -10.00 -12.11 33.34
CA ILE A 183 -10.75 -12.47 32.12
C ILE A 183 -12.08 -11.71 32.03
N SER A 184 -12.69 -11.38 33.17
CA SER A 184 -13.96 -10.64 33.25
C SER A 184 -13.81 -9.12 33.28
N LEU A 185 -12.59 -8.59 33.10
CA LEU A 185 -12.26 -7.20 33.45
C LEU A 185 -12.78 -6.16 32.45
N ILE A 186 -13.07 -6.51 31.19
CA ILE A 186 -13.58 -5.56 30.19
C ILE A 186 -14.53 -6.27 29.23
N THR A 187 -15.73 -6.59 29.70
CA THR A 187 -16.77 -7.22 28.90
C THR A 187 -17.86 -6.21 28.58
N GLY A 188 -17.91 -5.81 27.30
CA GLY A 188 -19.03 -5.07 26.72
C GLY A 188 -18.74 -3.59 26.58
N ASN A 189 -18.37 -3.18 25.37
CA ASN A 189 -18.59 -1.82 24.95
C ASN A 189 -19.76 -1.82 23.96
N ASP A 190 -20.95 -1.50 24.47
CA ASP A 190 -22.14 -1.34 23.64
C ASP A 190 -22.01 0.02 22.92
N ASN A 191 -21.47 0.00 21.70
CA ASN A 191 -21.40 1.19 20.84
C ASN A 191 -22.80 1.53 20.34
N ILE A 192 -23.60 2.17 21.19
CA ILE A 192 -24.94 2.64 20.89
C ILE A 192 -24.85 4.14 20.55
N GLU A 193 -25.85 4.64 19.85
CA GLU A 193 -26.05 6.09 19.66
C GLU A 193 -26.03 6.82 21.01
N ALA A 194 -25.51 8.04 21.02
CA ALA A 194 -25.42 8.87 22.22
C ALA A 194 -26.78 9.07 22.88
N TYR A 195 -26.81 9.12 24.21
CA TYR A 195 -28.05 9.35 24.97
C TYR A 195 -28.43 10.84 25.03
N GLY A 196 -27.56 11.73 24.57
CA GLY A 196 -27.79 13.17 24.51
C GLY A 196 -27.29 13.91 25.76
N TYR A 197 -26.39 13.30 26.54
CA TYR A 197 -25.77 13.96 27.67
C TYR A 197 -24.88 15.13 27.22
N PRO A 198 -24.85 16.25 27.97
CA PRO A 198 -24.01 17.38 27.62
C PRO A 198 -22.53 16.99 27.71
N LEU A 199 -21.78 17.24 26.62
CA LEU A 199 -20.34 16.94 26.53
C LEU A 199 -19.51 18.05 27.19
N SER A 200 -19.60 18.16 28.51
CA SER A 200 -19.02 19.25 29.30
C SER A 200 -17.51 19.15 29.54
N TYR A 201 -16.92 17.98 29.33
CA TYR A 201 -15.49 17.75 29.53
C TYR A 201 -14.80 17.60 28.19
N SER A 202 -13.59 18.14 28.06
CA SER A 202 -12.77 18.05 26.85
C SER A 202 -11.32 17.80 27.22
N ALA A 203 -10.68 16.89 26.51
CA ALA A 203 -9.26 16.60 26.63
C ALA A 203 -8.65 16.45 25.25
N GLN A 204 -7.40 16.89 25.11
CA GLN A 204 -6.67 16.86 23.85
C GLN A 204 -5.42 16.01 24.00
N TYR A 205 -5.18 15.17 22.99
CA TYR A 205 -4.10 14.19 22.99
C TYR A 205 -3.40 14.16 21.65
N ASP A 206 -2.08 14.04 21.71
CA ASP A 206 -1.25 13.62 20.61
C ASP A 206 -1.25 12.09 20.57
N VAL A 207 -1.66 11.51 19.44
CA VAL A 207 -1.83 10.07 19.27
C VAL A 207 -0.99 9.59 18.08
N LEU A 208 0.01 8.76 18.39
CA LEU A 208 0.83 8.06 17.40
C LEU A 208 0.39 6.61 17.27
N MET A 209 -0.31 6.30 16.18
CA MET A 209 -0.89 4.98 15.91
C MET A 209 -0.12 4.25 14.79
N PRO A 210 0.05 2.92 14.86
CA PRO A 210 0.58 2.15 13.73
C PRO A 210 -0.32 2.28 12.48
N ASP A 211 0.30 2.45 11.32
CA ASP A 211 -0.42 2.46 10.04
C ASP A 211 -0.95 1.05 9.71
N SER A 212 -2.18 1.00 9.20
CA SER A 212 -2.82 -0.20 8.67
C SER A 212 -2.95 -1.35 9.69
N LYS A 213 -2.94 -1.02 10.98
CA LYS A 213 -3.15 -1.96 12.07
C LYS A 213 -4.32 -1.50 12.94
N GLU A 214 -5.23 -2.43 13.21
CA GLU A 214 -6.32 -2.20 14.16
C GLU A 214 -5.80 -2.29 15.60
N VAL A 215 -6.19 -1.33 16.43
CA VAL A 215 -5.89 -1.23 17.86
C VAL A 215 -7.20 -1.02 18.63
N SER A 216 -7.30 -1.54 19.85
CA SER A 216 -8.55 -1.48 20.63
C SER A 216 -8.42 -0.48 21.78
N PHE A 217 -9.19 0.61 21.75
CA PHE A 217 -9.26 1.59 22.83
C PHE A 217 -10.45 1.30 23.71
N GLY A 218 -10.24 0.74 24.90
CA GLY A 218 -11.34 0.39 25.81
C GLY A 218 -12.40 -0.52 25.16
N GLY A 219 -11.98 -1.42 24.26
CA GLY A 219 -12.89 -2.29 23.50
C GLY A 219 -13.42 -1.69 22.19
N ILE A 220 -13.13 -0.43 21.86
CA ILE A 220 -13.47 0.20 20.57
C ILE A 220 -12.36 -0.12 19.56
N PRO A 221 -12.64 -0.85 18.47
CA PRO A 221 -11.67 -1.04 17.41
C PRO A 221 -11.44 0.28 16.67
N VAL A 222 -10.18 0.69 16.61
CA VAL A 222 -9.73 1.89 15.91
C VAL A 222 -8.63 1.47 14.94
N SER A 223 -8.73 1.92 13.69
CA SER A 223 -7.71 1.67 12.69
C SER A 223 -7.57 2.90 11.82
N ALA A 224 -6.34 3.23 11.44
CA ALA A 224 -6.08 4.24 10.42
C ALA A 224 -5.24 3.65 9.30
N VAL A 225 -5.58 4.00 8.07
CA VAL A 225 -4.87 3.58 6.86
C VAL A 225 -4.48 4.83 6.10
N THR A 226 -3.19 5.03 5.87
CA THR A 226 -2.70 6.21 5.16
C THR A 226 -2.53 5.93 3.67
N SER A 227 -2.86 6.92 2.84
CA SER A 227 -2.62 6.92 1.40
C SER A 227 -2.20 8.32 0.95
N GLY A 228 -0.89 8.54 0.80
CA GLY A 228 -0.31 9.85 0.48
C GLY A 228 -0.59 10.87 1.59
N ASP A 229 -1.19 12.00 1.22
CA ASP A 229 -1.57 13.08 2.15
C ASP A 229 -2.95 12.90 2.80
N SER A 230 -3.56 11.71 2.67
CA SER A 230 -4.85 11.41 3.28
C SER A 230 -4.76 10.19 4.18
N THR A 231 -5.59 10.16 5.24
CA THR A 231 -5.77 8.98 6.07
C THR A 231 -7.24 8.65 6.19
N ILE A 232 -7.55 7.37 6.18
CA ILE A 232 -8.88 6.86 6.47
C ILE A 232 -8.86 6.39 7.92
N LEU A 233 -9.51 7.16 8.80
CA LEU A 233 -9.66 6.83 10.21
C LEU A 233 -11.01 6.14 10.43
N LYS A 234 -10.96 4.95 11.01
CA LYS A 234 -12.13 4.18 11.42
C LYS A 234 -12.15 4.06 12.95
N ILE A 235 -13.25 4.46 13.57
CA ILE A 235 -13.51 4.36 15.01
C ILE A 235 -14.81 3.58 15.21
N GLY A 236 -14.72 2.36 15.70
CA GLY A 236 -15.85 1.44 15.73
C GLY A 236 -16.36 1.15 14.32
N ASN A 237 -17.62 1.47 14.05
CA ASN A 237 -18.23 1.33 12.72
C ASN A 237 -18.19 2.61 11.88
N ASP A 238 -17.68 3.73 12.41
CA ASP A 238 -17.67 5.00 11.69
C ASP A 238 -16.34 5.18 10.98
N ARG A 239 -16.40 5.46 9.67
CA ARG A 239 -15.23 5.68 8.82
C ARG A 239 -15.25 7.10 8.27
N GLN A 240 -14.15 7.82 8.44
CA GLN A 240 -13.96 9.18 7.93
C GLN A 240 -12.65 9.24 7.15
N SER A 241 -12.68 9.90 5.99
CA SER A 241 -11.47 10.27 5.25
C SER A 241 -11.03 11.66 5.69
N ILE A 242 -9.77 11.80 6.07
CA ILE A 242 -9.20 13.03 6.62
C ILE A 242 -7.95 13.38 5.81
N ASN A 243 -7.92 14.55 5.18
CA ASN A 243 -6.71 15.04 4.54
C ASN A 243 -5.73 15.62 5.56
N LYS A 244 -4.46 15.74 5.20
CA LYS A 244 -3.43 16.33 6.07
C LYS A 244 -3.80 17.78 6.42
N GLY A 245 -3.81 18.10 7.71
CA GLY A 245 -4.24 19.37 8.27
C GLY A 245 -5.77 19.51 8.42
N GLU A 246 -6.56 18.57 7.88
CA GLU A 246 -8.00 18.58 8.01
C GLU A 246 -8.43 18.03 9.37
N THR A 247 -9.50 18.61 9.91
CA THR A 247 -10.15 18.15 11.14
C THR A 247 -11.51 17.55 10.83
N LYS A 248 -11.76 16.33 11.26
CA LYS A 248 -13.06 15.68 11.16
C LYS A 248 -13.59 15.32 12.54
N THR A 249 -14.89 15.52 12.72
CA THR A 249 -15.61 15.17 13.95
C THR A 249 -16.47 13.95 13.69
N PHE A 250 -16.34 12.95 14.53
CA PHE A 250 -17.15 11.74 14.53
C PHE A 250 -18.48 11.99 15.21
N GLN A 251 -19.49 11.17 14.90
CA GLN A 251 -20.77 11.30 15.56
C GLN A 251 -20.64 10.98 17.06
N PRO A 252 -21.40 11.67 17.93
CA PRO A 252 -21.44 11.32 19.34
C PRO A 252 -21.91 9.87 19.54
N LYS A 253 -21.25 9.16 20.46
CA LYS A 253 -21.61 7.79 20.84
C LYS A 253 -21.63 7.62 22.35
N HIS A 254 -22.28 6.56 22.79
CA HIS A 254 -22.31 6.16 24.19
C HIS A 254 -21.23 5.12 24.48
N ILE A 255 -20.53 5.24 25.61
CA ILE A 255 -19.59 4.25 26.11
C ILE A 255 -19.96 3.84 27.53
N THR A 256 -20.06 2.52 27.75
CA THR A 256 -20.21 1.94 29.09
C THR A 256 -19.07 0.98 29.32
N ILE A 257 -18.28 1.22 30.36
CA ILE A 257 -17.19 0.34 30.76
C ILE A 257 -17.62 -0.40 32.02
N LYS A 258 -17.65 -1.73 31.93
CA LYS A 258 -18.04 -2.62 33.02
C LYS A 258 -16.81 -3.34 33.57
N MET A 259 -16.63 -3.34 34.89
CA MET A 259 -15.66 -4.17 35.60
C MET A 259 -16.41 -5.10 36.55
N PHE A 260 -16.14 -6.41 36.46
CA PHE A 260 -16.83 -7.42 37.28
C PHE A 260 -18.38 -7.36 37.16
N GLY A 261 -18.89 -7.04 35.97
CA GLY A 261 -20.32 -6.90 35.71
C GLY A 261 -20.97 -5.61 36.24
N MET A 262 -20.22 -4.74 36.92
CA MET A 262 -20.69 -3.43 37.39
C MET A 262 -20.22 -2.32 36.44
N SER A 263 -21.11 -1.38 36.10
CA SER A 263 -20.72 -0.19 35.32
C SER A 263 -19.83 0.70 36.19
N VAL A 264 -18.61 0.95 35.73
CA VAL A 264 -17.62 1.80 36.42
C VAL A 264 -17.40 3.13 35.73
N TYR A 265 -17.80 3.22 34.45
CA TYR A 265 -17.78 4.44 33.68
C TYR A 265 -18.90 4.38 32.65
N ASP A 266 -19.63 5.48 32.54
CA ASP A 266 -20.81 5.62 31.70
C ASP A 266 -20.81 7.06 31.21
N SER A 267 -20.66 7.26 29.90
CA SER A 267 -20.52 8.59 29.31
C SER A 267 -20.91 8.60 27.85
N ASP A 268 -21.49 9.70 27.41
CA ASP A 268 -21.46 10.06 25.99
C ASP A 268 -20.09 10.63 25.66
N TYR A 269 -19.60 10.36 24.47
CA TYR A 269 -18.33 10.87 23.97
C TYR A 269 -18.43 11.29 22.50
N GLN A 270 -17.63 12.28 22.13
CA GLN A 270 -17.42 12.71 20.76
C GLN A 270 -15.93 12.88 20.51
N VAL A 271 -15.48 12.36 19.38
CA VAL A 271 -14.08 12.43 18.97
C VAL A 271 -13.95 13.38 17.79
N THR A 272 -13.03 14.32 17.90
CA THR A 272 -12.55 15.14 16.79
C THR A 272 -11.10 14.79 16.54
N ALA A 273 -10.76 14.47 15.30
CA ALA A 273 -9.41 14.06 14.91
C ALA A 273 -8.87 14.98 13.81
N THR A 274 -7.62 15.41 13.98
CA THR A 274 -6.87 16.17 12.97
C THR A 274 -5.67 15.35 12.54
N TYR A 275 -5.57 15.08 11.24
CA TYR A 275 -4.45 14.32 10.68
C TYR A 275 -3.24 15.23 10.44
N ARG A 276 -2.13 15.01 11.15
CA ARG A 276 -0.92 15.84 11.03
C ARG A 276 0.10 15.29 10.04
N GLY A 277 0.10 13.97 9.83
CA GLY A 277 0.99 13.30 8.89
C GLY A 277 1.51 11.97 9.43
N ILE A 278 2.63 11.51 8.87
CA ILE A 278 3.36 10.33 9.36
C ILE A 278 4.63 10.79 10.07
N VAL A 279 4.87 10.27 11.28
CA VAL A 279 6.10 10.45 12.05
C VAL A 279 6.69 9.08 12.35
N THR A 280 7.89 8.78 11.84
CA THR A 280 8.60 7.51 12.11
C THR A 280 7.73 6.26 11.84
N ASN A 281 7.09 6.20 10.67
CA ASN A 281 6.20 5.10 10.26
C ASN A 281 4.96 4.91 11.17
N ARG A 282 4.55 5.97 11.87
CA ARG A 282 3.32 6.02 12.67
C ARG A 282 2.48 7.21 12.23
N ILE A 283 1.17 7.02 12.24
CA ILE A 283 0.21 8.05 11.91
C ILE A 283 0.12 8.98 13.11
N ASP A 284 0.36 10.27 12.87
CA ASP A 284 0.28 11.33 13.87
C ASP A 284 -1.08 12.03 13.79
N LEU A 285 -1.87 11.87 14.85
CA LEU A 285 -3.21 12.41 15.00
C LEU A 285 -3.27 13.30 16.22
N LEU A 286 -3.82 14.50 16.06
CA LEU A 286 -4.25 15.33 17.19
C LEU A 286 -5.72 15.02 17.45
N MET A 287 -6.00 14.41 18.60
CA MET A 287 -7.34 13.97 18.97
C MET A 287 -7.89 14.81 20.11
N THR A 288 -9.06 15.40 19.89
CA THR A 288 -9.84 16.07 20.93
C THR A 288 -11.03 15.19 21.28
N ILE A 289 -11.08 14.74 22.52
CA ILE A 289 -12.15 13.89 23.04
C ILE A 289 -13.00 14.75 23.96
N LYS A 290 -14.30 14.84 23.65
CA LYS A 290 -15.30 15.45 24.52
C LYS A 290 -16.13 14.37 25.18
N THR A 291 -16.38 14.48 26.48
CA THR A 291 -17.17 13.50 27.24
C THR A 291 -18.19 14.18 28.14
N SER A 292 -19.28 13.47 28.47
CA SER A 292 -20.26 13.93 29.44
C SER A 292 -19.84 13.69 30.89
N ALA A 293 -18.99 12.69 31.14
CA ALA A 293 -18.39 12.44 32.45
C ALA A 293 -16.85 12.58 32.39
N PRO A 294 -16.20 13.07 33.46
CA PRO A 294 -14.75 13.24 33.48
C PRO A 294 -14.06 11.86 33.44
N ILE A 295 -13.07 11.71 32.55
CA ILE A 295 -12.28 10.49 32.44
C ILE A 295 -11.35 10.39 33.65
N GLN A 296 -11.49 9.34 34.45
CA GLN A 296 -10.61 9.10 35.59
C GLN A 296 -9.20 8.66 35.12
N GLN A 297 -8.14 9.13 35.79
CA GLN A 297 -6.75 8.89 35.35
C GLN A 297 -6.40 7.40 35.25
N TRP A 298 -6.90 6.57 36.17
CA TRP A 298 -6.66 5.12 36.13
C TRP A 298 -7.34 4.47 34.92
N LEU A 299 -8.49 4.99 34.49
CA LEU A 299 -9.25 4.49 33.35
C LEU A 299 -8.53 4.80 32.04
N ALA A 300 -7.96 6.02 31.91
CA ALA A 300 -7.15 6.39 30.75
C ALA A 300 -5.97 5.42 30.52
N LYS A 301 -5.33 4.95 31.60
CA LYS A 301 -4.24 3.97 31.52
C LYS A 301 -4.69 2.61 31.00
N ILE A 302 -5.89 2.17 31.40
CA ILE A 302 -6.44 0.87 30.97
C ILE A 302 -6.97 0.94 29.54
N MET A 303 -7.50 2.09 29.12
CA MET A 303 -8.03 2.29 27.77
C MET A 303 -6.95 2.47 26.70
N THR A 304 -5.69 2.66 27.09
CA THR A 304 -4.57 2.86 26.15
C THR A 304 -4.03 1.52 25.65
N PRO A 305 -4.21 1.18 24.36
CA PRO A 305 -3.70 -0.07 23.82
C PRO A 305 -2.17 -0.10 23.72
N GLY A 306 -1.59 -1.29 23.87
CA GLY A 306 -0.18 -1.52 23.61
C GLY A 306 0.20 -1.17 22.17
N GLY A 307 1.26 -0.40 21.99
CA GLY A 307 1.78 -0.01 20.67
C GLY A 307 1.22 1.29 20.10
N VAL A 308 0.36 2.00 20.82
CA VAL A 308 -0.01 3.40 20.55
C VAL A 308 0.69 4.29 21.57
N ALA A 309 1.26 5.42 21.14
CA ALA A 309 1.73 6.44 22.08
C ALA A 309 0.68 7.55 22.17
N ILE A 310 0.27 7.88 23.40
CA ILE A 310 -0.71 8.93 23.70
C ILE A 310 -0.07 9.89 24.68
N THR A 311 0.03 11.16 24.31
CA THR A 311 0.54 12.21 25.19
C THR A 311 -0.48 13.34 25.30
N PRO A 312 -0.84 13.77 26.53
CA PRO A 312 -1.73 14.91 26.71
C PRO A 312 -1.07 16.19 26.20
N VAL A 313 -1.88 17.08 25.61
CA VAL A 313 -1.47 18.41 25.11
C VAL A 313 -1.83 19.49 26.10
#